data_AF-A0A7S2Q1B0-F1
#
_entry.id   AF-A0A7S2Q1B0-F1
#
_cell.length_a   1.000
_cell.length_b   1.000
_cell.length_c   1.000
_cell.angle_alpha   90.00
_cell.angle_beta   90.00
_cell.angle_gamma   90.00
#
_symmetry.space_group_name_H-M   'P 1'
#
loop_
_entity.id
_entity.type
_entity.pdbx_description
1 polymer ?
#
loop_
_entity_poly.entity_id
_entity_poly.type
_entity_poly.pdbx_seq_one_letter_code
_entity_poly.pdbx_strand_id
1 'polypeptide(L)'
;HSCNGKMKTAKHPNDEADLPEEDSKPPAKRPRRKAALKSEKLIAGMAEDDDDVKKPPAKRPRRNKKAALKSEEPAEDDASDQMNKSKKRSSKESAPIPVDAMVNVMEFLPPRSLYNIALTCKSLREMVTSKMVVQSALIHGGNPSKSMAELHSLMRNHSIHVPSPLRLLRLANGKRCEFC
;
A
#
# COMPACT_ATOMS: atom_id res chain seq x y z
N HIS A 1 -35.26 -10.38 -35.62
CA HIS A 1 -34.86 -11.60 -34.91
C HIS A 1 -34.71 -11.30 -33.44
N SER A 2 -35.52 -11.95 -32.60
CA SER A 2 -35.64 -11.69 -31.17
C SER A 2 -34.97 -12.84 -30.41
N CYS A 3 -33.89 -12.56 -29.69
CA CYS A 3 -33.18 -13.56 -28.87
C CYS A 3 -33.50 -13.31 -27.39
N ASN A 4 -34.55 -13.96 -26.90
CA ASN A 4 -34.85 -14.05 -25.46
C ASN A 4 -33.98 -15.14 -24.82
N GLY A 5 -32.86 -14.74 -24.22
CA GLY A 5 -32.00 -15.61 -23.44
C GLY A 5 -32.53 -15.78 -22.02
N LYS A 6 -33.13 -16.94 -21.73
CA LYS A 6 -33.47 -17.41 -20.37
C LYS A 6 -32.18 -17.59 -19.55
N MET A 7 -31.91 -16.69 -18.60
CA MET A 7 -30.90 -16.93 -17.58
C MET A 7 -31.46 -17.83 -16.48
N LYS A 8 -30.88 -19.03 -16.34
CA LYS A 8 -31.11 -19.93 -15.21
C LYS A 8 -30.39 -19.38 -13.99
N THR A 9 -31.15 -19.04 -12.95
CA THR A 9 -30.63 -18.71 -11.63
C THR A 9 -30.09 -19.98 -10.95
N ALA A 10 -28.78 -20.05 -10.76
CA ALA A 10 -28.16 -21.10 -9.95
C ALA A 10 -28.48 -20.83 -8.47
N LYS A 11 -29.16 -21.80 -7.85
CA LYS A 11 -29.50 -21.85 -6.43
C LYS A 11 -28.21 -22.19 -5.67
N HIS A 12 -27.65 -21.24 -4.92
CA HIS A 12 -26.60 -21.54 -3.96
C HIS A 12 -27.23 -22.19 -2.73
N PRO A 13 -26.80 -23.40 -2.31
CA PRO A 13 -27.16 -23.92 -1.00
C PRO A 13 -26.41 -23.10 0.07
N ASN A 14 -27.17 -22.50 0.97
CA ASN A 14 -26.66 -22.00 2.24
C ASN A 14 -26.36 -23.20 3.12
N ASP A 15 -25.07 -23.57 3.22
CA ASP A 15 -24.58 -24.42 4.29
C ASP A 15 -24.48 -23.56 5.57
N GLU A 16 -25.56 -23.61 6.35
CA GLU A 16 -25.64 -23.12 7.72
C GLU A 16 -24.88 -24.12 8.61
N ALA A 17 -23.56 -23.91 8.71
CA ALA A 17 -22.73 -24.68 9.63
C ALA A 17 -22.82 -24.06 11.03
N ASP A 18 -23.54 -24.77 11.90
CA ASP A 18 -23.48 -24.66 13.36
C ASP A 18 -22.01 -24.62 13.82
N LEU A 19 -21.60 -23.48 14.39
CA LEU A 19 -20.29 -23.34 15.04
C LEU A 19 -20.44 -23.73 16.51
N PRO A 20 -19.65 -24.71 17.01
CA PRO A 20 -19.66 -25.05 18.41
C PRO A 20 -19.12 -23.88 19.25
N GLU A 21 -19.86 -23.60 20.32
CA GLU A 21 -19.58 -22.61 21.35
C GLU A 21 -18.28 -22.98 22.08
N GLU A 22 -17.13 -22.53 21.56
CA GLU A 22 -15.83 -22.78 22.20
C GLU A 22 -15.59 -21.80 23.37
N ASP A 23 -15.58 -22.41 24.54
CA ASP A 23 -15.21 -21.93 25.86
C ASP A 23 -14.02 -20.94 25.84
N SER A 24 -14.31 -19.69 26.21
CA SER A 24 -13.36 -18.58 26.27
C SER A 24 -12.37 -18.75 27.44
N LYS A 25 -11.34 -19.56 27.22
CA LYS A 25 -10.18 -19.66 28.13
C LYS A 25 -9.31 -18.41 27.98
N PRO A 26 -9.08 -17.62 29.04
CA PRO A 26 -8.28 -16.40 28.95
C PRO A 26 -6.82 -16.73 28.58
N PRO A 27 -6.16 -15.94 27.70
CA PRO A 27 -4.81 -16.23 27.27
C PRO A 27 -3.84 -16.09 28.44
N ALA A 28 -3.10 -17.16 28.71
CA ALA A 28 -2.04 -17.19 29.70
C ALA A 28 -1.00 -16.10 29.39
N LYS A 29 -0.70 -15.28 30.41
CA LYS A 29 0.32 -14.22 30.38
C LYS A 29 1.65 -14.79 29.89
N ARG A 30 2.07 -14.42 28.67
CA ARG A 30 3.37 -14.80 28.12
C ARG A 30 4.50 -14.16 28.95
N PRO A 31 5.46 -14.95 29.49
CA PRO A 31 6.63 -14.41 30.14
C PRO A 31 7.52 -13.70 29.12
N ARG A 32 7.83 -12.44 29.43
CA ARG A 32 8.70 -11.55 28.67
C ARG A 32 10.12 -12.12 28.65
N ARG A 33 10.46 -12.93 27.65
CA ARG A 33 11.80 -13.47 27.46
C ARG A 33 12.76 -12.33 27.11
N LYS A 34 13.67 -12.03 28.04
CA LYS A 34 14.90 -11.27 27.78
C LYS A 34 15.76 -12.10 26.84
N ALA A 35 16.01 -11.62 25.63
CA ALA A 35 16.94 -12.25 24.70
C ALA A 35 18.36 -12.07 25.25
N ALA A 36 18.92 -13.18 25.75
CA ALA A 36 20.32 -13.28 26.10
C ALA A 36 21.14 -13.51 24.83
N LEU A 37 22.23 -12.74 24.73
CA LEU A 37 23.36 -13.00 23.87
C LEU A 37 23.94 -14.42 24.09
N LYS A 38 24.57 -14.94 23.02
CA LYS A 38 25.58 -16.02 22.93
C LYS A 38 25.09 -17.35 22.37
N SER A 39 25.63 -17.67 21.19
CA SER A 39 26.48 -18.87 21.02
C SER A 39 27.19 -18.79 19.66
N GLU A 40 28.40 -18.24 19.69
CA GLU A 40 29.47 -18.68 18.80
C GLU A 40 29.84 -20.13 19.12
N LYS A 41 30.32 -20.84 18.09
CA LYS A 41 31.09 -22.10 18.06
C LYS A 41 30.36 -23.34 17.57
N LEU A 42 31.14 -24.06 16.75
CA LEU A 42 31.07 -25.47 16.36
C LEU A 42 30.21 -25.79 15.13
N ILE A 43 30.78 -25.53 13.94
CA ILE A 43 30.88 -26.58 12.91
C ILE A 43 32.29 -26.50 12.33
N ALA A 44 33.15 -27.42 12.79
CA ALA A 44 34.43 -27.73 12.21
C ALA A 44 34.35 -29.18 11.71
N GLY A 45 34.73 -29.39 10.45
CA GLY A 45 35.15 -30.69 9.93
C GLY A 45 34.07 -31.49 9.17
N MET A 46 34.06 -31.34 7.84
CA MET A 46 34.25 -32.46 6.90
C MET A 46 34.45 -31.90 5.49
N ALA A 47 35.59 -32.27 4.90
CA ALA A 47 35.97 -32.13 3.49
C ALA A 47 34.94 -32.86 2.60
N GLU A 48 34.75 -32.59 1.31
CA GLU A 48 35.73 -32.64 0.22
C GLU A 48 35.30 -31.78 -0.99
N ASP A 49 36.31 -31.48 -1.80
CA ASP A 49 36.45 -30.76 -3.08
C ASP A 49 35.21 -30.50 -3.97
N ASP A 50 34.97 -29.21 -4.26
CA ASP A 50 34.68 -28.72 -5.62
C ASP A 50 34.98 -27.21 -5.70
N ASP A 51 36.04 -26.87 -6.43
CA ASP A 51 36.56 -25.52 -6.66
C ASP A 51 35.60 -24.69 -7.53
N ASP A 52 34.66 -23.97 -6.90
CA ASP A 52 33.99 -22.84 -7.52
C ASP A 52 34.11 -21.61 -6.62
N VAL A 53 35.19 -20.86 -6.87
CA VAL A 53 35.57 -19.62 -6.19
C VAL A 53 34.48 -18.56 -6.41
N LYS A 54 33.41 -18.63 -5.62
CA LYS A 54 32.40 -17.56 -5.50
C LYS A 54 33.03 -16.38 -4.76
N LYS A 55 33.66 -15.54 -5.56
CA LYS A 55 34.15 -14.20 -5.20
C LYS A 55 33.06 -13.48 -4.36
N PRO A 56 33.38 -12.98 -3.16
CA PRO A 56 32.40 -12.27 -2.34
C PRO A 56 31.86 -11.06 -3.12
N PRO A 57 30.53 -10.81 -3.12
CA PRO A 57 29.96 -9.70 -3.86
C PRO A 57 30.59 -8.40 -3.35
N ALA A 58 31.24 -7.68 -4.26
CA ALA A 58 31.91 -6.43 -3.97
C ALA A 58 30.96 -5.50 -3.19
N LYS A 59 31.42 -5.03 -2.03
CA LYS A 59 30.74 -4.01 -1.23
C LYS A 59 30.51 -2.80 -2.13
N ARG A 60 29.28 -2.62 -2.60
CA ARG A 60 28.89 -1.44 -3.38
C ARG A 60 29.19 -0.20 -2.53
N PRO A 61 30.07 0.70 -2.98
CA PRO A 61 30.32 1.95 -2.25
C PRO A 61 29.00 2.72 -2.18
N ARG A 62 28.62 3.09 -0.95
CA ARG A 62 27.52 4.03 -0.69
C ARG A 62 27.83 5.33 -1.45
N ARG A 63 27.19 5.50 -2.60
CA ARG A 63 27.22 6.73 -3.39
C ARG A 63 26.49 7.81 -2.59
N ASN A 64 27.20 8.46 -1.68
CA ASN A 64 26.78 9.72 -1.07
C ASN A 64 26.73 10.75 -2.19
N LYS A 65 25.56 10.88 -2.84
CA LYS A 65 25.26 11.94 -3.78
C LYS A 65 25.01 13.22 -2.97
N LYS A 66 26.09 13.76 -2.41
CA LYS A 66 26.16 15.11 -1.87
C LYS A 66 26.16 16.03 -3.09
N ALA A 67 24.96 16.46 -3.51
CA ALA A 67 24.82 17.50 -4.50
C ALA A 67 25.38 18.78 -3.86
N ALA A 68 26.58 19.16 -4.27
CA ALA A 68 27.14 20.47 -4.05
C ALA A 68 26.27 21.45 -4.85
N LEU A 69 25.35 22.11 -4.15
CA LEU A 69 24.80 23.38 -4.60
C LEU A 69 25.94 24.39 -4.50
N LYS A 70 26.55 24.64 -5.66
CA LYS A 70 27.50 25.72 -5.89
C LYS A 70 26.73 27.02 -5.76
N SER A 71 27.01 27.73 -4.67
CA SER A 71 26.77 29.16 -4.51
C SER A 71 27.60 29.90 -5.55
N GLU A 72 26.93 30.56 -6.50
CA GLU A 72 27.49 31.71 -7.21
C GLU A 72 26.54 32.88 -6.99
N GLU A 73 27.19 33.97 -6.57
CA GLU A 73 26.70 35.22 -6.02
C GLU A 73 26.08 36.16 -7.09
N PRO A 74 25.47 37.29 -6.68
CA PRO A 74 24.46 38.00 -7.44
C PRO A 74 25.07 38.96 -8.45
N ALA A 75 24.46 39.03 -9.63
CA ALA A 75 24.64 40.15 -10.55
C ALA A 75 23.46 41.10 -10.32
N GLU A 76 23.80 42.29 -9.83
CA GLU A 76 22.92 43.44 -9.68
C GLU A 76 22.62 44.07 -11.05
N ASP A 77 21.54 44.87 -11.05
CA ASP A 77 21.16 45.87 -12.05
C ASP A 77 20.63 45.40 -13.42
N ASP A 78 19.31 45.38 -13.57
CA ASP A 78 18.66 46.42 -14.40
C ASP A 78 17.15 46.49 -14.13
N ALA A 79 16.70 47.71 -13.85
CA ALA A 79 15.34 48.08 -13.54
C ALA A 79 14.51 48.14 -14.83
N SER A 80 13.61 47.18 -15.02
CA SER A 80 12.45 47.39 -15.88
C SER A 80 11.16 46.99 -15.18
N ASP A 81 10.50 48.04 -14.70
CA ASP A 81 9.17 48.15 -14.13
C ASP A 81 8.11 47.61 -15.13
N GLN A 82 8.01 46.29 -15.24
CA GLN A 82 6.85 45.65 -15.85
C GLN A 82 5.80 45.46 -14.77
N MET A 83 4.94 46.48 -14.64
CA MET A 83 3.62 46.40 -14.02
C MET A 83 2.88 45.17 -14.54
N ASN A 84 3.04 44.04 -13.85
CA ASN A 84 2.17 42.88 -13.98
C ASN A 84 0.78 43.30 -13.49
N LYS A 85 -0.03 43.83 -14.42
CA LYS A 85 -1.48 43.88 -14.31
C LYS A 85 -1.95 42.44 -14.18
N SER A 86 -1.92 41.93 -12.94
CA SER A 86 -2.54 40.69 -12.49
C SER A 86 -4.02 40.83 -12.76
N LYS A 87 -4.40 40.53 -14.01
CA LYS A 87 -5.76 40.47 -14.51
C LYS A 87 -6.45 39.48 -13.61
N LYS A 88 -7.19 40.03 -12.63
CA LYS A 88 -7.98 39.34 -11.61
C LYS A 88 -8.90 38.38 -12.36
N ARG A 89 -8.41 37.16 -12.63
CA ARG A 89 -9.19 36.09 -13.22
C ARG A 89 -10.25 35.83 -12.17
N SER A 90 -11.45 36.36 -12.41
CA SER A 90 -12.61 36.07 -11.58
C SER A 90 -12.67 34.55 -11.52
N SER A 91 -12.41 34.02 -10.34
CA SER A 91 -12.58 32.63 -10.01
C SER A 91 -14.05 32.35 -10.30
N LYS A 92 -14.33 31.85 -11.51
CA LYS A 92 -15.62 31.24 -11.82
C LYS A 92 -15.74 30.09 -10.85
N GLU A 93 -16.48 30.34 -9.79
CA GLU A 93 -16.76 29.39 -8.73
C GLU A 93 -17.49 28.23 -9.41
N SER A 94 -16.76 27.16 -9.69
CA SER A 94 -17.33 25.95 -10.26
C SER A 94 -18.32 25.40 -9.25
N ALA A 95 -19.51 25.01 -9.72
CA ALA A 95 -20.50 24.37 -8.86
C ALA A 95 -19.86 23.20 -8.09
N PRO A 96 -20.18 23.03 -6.80
CA PRO A 96 -19.61 21.97 -5.99
C PRO A 96 -19.94 20.61 -6.60
N ILE A 97 -18.94 19.73 -6.68
CA ILE A 97 -19.10 18.37 -7.21
C ILE A 97 -19.94 17.57 -6.20
N PRO A 98 -21.01 16.87 -6.63
CA PRO A 98 -21.77 16.02 -5.74
C PRO A 98 -20.89 14.90 -5.17
N VAL A 99 -21.07 14.60 -3.88
CA VAL A 99 -20.23 13.65 -3.14
C VAL A 99 -20.24 12.25 -3.79
N ASP A 100 -21.38 11.82 -4.30
CA ASP A 100 -21.54 10.52 -4.95
C ASP A 100 -20.67 10.39 -6.22
N ALA A 101 -20.56 11.46 -7.01
CA ALA A 101 -19.71 11.46 -8.19
C ALA A 101 -18.24 11.30 -7.82
N MET A 102 -17.83 11.88 -6.69
CA MET A 102 -16.46 11.79 -6.21
C MET A 102 -16.11 10.36 -5.76
N VAL A 103 -17.02 9.64 -5.09
CA VAL A 103 -16.83 8.23 -4.71
C VAL A 103 -16.63 7.37 -5.96
N ASN A 104 -17.49 7.56 -6.98
CA ASN A 104 -17.38 6.82 -8.24
C ASN A 104 -16.05 7.08 -8.93
N VAL A 105 -15.58 8.33 -8.99
CA VAL A 105 -14.28 8.67 -9.58
C VAL A 105 -13.14 7.99 -8.82
N MET A 106 -13.18 8.01 -7.49
CA MET A 106 -12.12 7.44 -6.65
C MET A 106 -11.95 5.92 -6.78
N GLU A 107 -13.02 5.18 -7.09
CA GLU A 107 -12.97 3.72 -7.28
C GLU A 107 -12.09 3.32 -8.48
N PHE A 108 -12.04 4.15 -9.52
CA PHE A 108 -11.27 3.90 -10.74
C PHE A 108 -9.86 4.50 -10.72
N LEU A 109 -9.45 5.17 -9.64
CA LEU A 109 -8.11 5.74 -9.54
C LEU A 109 -7.08 4.65 -9.21
N PRO A 110 -5.82 4.79 -9.67
CA PRO A 110 -4.75 3.88 -9.28
C PRO A 110 -4.48 3.97 -7.76
N PRO A 111 -4.04 2.87 -7.10
CA PRO A 111 -3.82 2.85 -5.65
C PRO A 111 -2.87 3.94 -5.13
N ARG A 112 -1.93 4.40 -5.98
CA ARG A 112 -1.01 5.49 -5.66
C ARG A 112 -1.72 6.84 -5.60
N SER A 113 -2.59 7.12 -6.56
CA SER A 113 -3.38 8.36 -6.57
C SER A 113 -4.41 8.36 -5.45
N LEU A 114 -5.09 7.23 -5.22
CA LEU A 114 -6.04 7.07 -4.13
C LEU A 114 -5.36 7.29 -2.76
N TYR A 115 -4.13 6.81 -2.58
CA TYR A 115 -3.34 7.08 -1.37
C TYR A 115 -3.01 8.56 -1.20
N ASN A 116 -2.61 9.26 -2.27
CA ASN A 116 -2.32 10.69 -2.19
C ASN A 116 -3.57 11.50 -1.82
N ILE A 117 -4.73 11.16 -2.40
CA ILE A 117 -6.02 11.80 -2.09
C ILE A 117 -6.42 11.56 -0.63
N ALA A 118 -6.23 10.35 -0.10
CA ALA A 118 -6.51 10.06 1.30
C ALA A 118 -5.60 10.83 2.29
N LEU A 119 -4.48 11.38 1.81
CA LEU A 119 -3.57 12.19 2.60
C LEU A 119 -3.87 13.69 2.55
N THR A 120 -4.66 14.18 1.60
CA THR A 120 -4.91 15.62 1.46
C THR A 120 -5.84 16.15 2.55
N CYS A 121 -6.93 15.44 2.89
CA CYS A 121 -7.80 15.84 3.98
C CYS A 121 -8.48 14.66 4.71
N LYS A 122 -8.99 14.93 5.92
CA LYS A 122 -9.64 13.93 6.78
C LYS A 122 -10.94 13.39 6.17
N SER A 123 -11.77 14.26 5.57
CA SER A 123 -13.03 13.86 4.92
C SER A 123 -12.79 12.92 3.74
N LEU A 124 -11.80 13.22 2.88
CA LEU A 124 -11.42 12.35 1.76
C LEU A 124 -10.91 11.00 2.27
N ARG A 125 -10.21 10.98 3.39
CA ARG A 125 -9.75 9.73 4.02
C ARG A 125 -10.91 8.86 4.49
N GLU A 126 -11.95 9.46 5.09
CA GLU A 126 -13.13 8.75 5.59
C GLU A 126 -14.00 8.17 4.46
N MET A 127 -14.00 8.80 3.29
CA MET A 127 -14.69 8.27 2.10
C MET A 127 -13.99 7.07 1.46
N VAL A 128 -12.70 6.83 1.74
CA VAL A 128 -11.98 5.67 1.19
C VAL A 128 -12.37 4.41 1.96
N THR A 129 -13.10 3.52 1.29
CA THR A 129 -13.48 2.21 1.84
C THR A 129 -12.51 1.10 1.42
N SER A 130 -12.46 0.01 2.19
CA SER A 130 -11.63 -1.15 1.86
C SER A 130 -12.00 -1.75 0.49
N LYS A 131 -13.29 -1.74 0.14
CA LYS A 131 -13.80 -2.24 -1.14
C LYS A 131 -13.19 -1.48 -2.33
N MET A 132 -13.16 -0.15 -2.26
CA MET A 132 -12.57 0.69 -3.31
C MET A 132 -11.08 0.41 -3.49
N VAL A 133 -10.33 0.19 -2.40
CA VAL A 133 -8.90 -0.11 -2.48
C VAL A 133 -8.64 -1.46 -3.16
N VAL A 134 -9.44 -2.48 -2.82
CA VAL A 134 -9.33 -3.81 -3.45
C VAL A 134 -9.72 -3.75 -4.92
N GLN A 135 -10.84 -3.09 -5.26
CA GLN A 135 -11.27 -2.94 -6.66
C GLN A 135 -10.24 -2.18 -7.49
N SER A 136 -9.76 -1.04 -6.99
CA SER A 136 -8.69 -0.26 -7.62
C SER A 136 -7.44 -1.13 -7.88
N ALA A 137 -7.00 -1.90 -6.88
CA ALA A 137 -5.84 -2.79 -7.00
C ALA A 137 -6.06 -3.92 -8.03
N LEU A 138 -7.27 -4.49 -8.10
CA LEU A 138 -7.62 -5.53 -9.05
C LEU A 138 -7.73 -5.00 -10.49
N ILE A 139 -8.39 -3.85 -10.67
CA ILE A 139 -8.57 -3.19 -11.98
C ILE A 139 -7.21 -2.83 -12.61
N HIS A 140 -6.29 -2.29 -11.80
CA HIS A 140 -4.98 -1.87 -12.29
C HIS A 140 -3.97 -3.01 -12.39
N GLY A 141 -4.24 -4.16 -11.76
CA GLY A 141 -3.39 -5.35 -11.81
C GLY A 141 -2.02 -5.16 -11.15
N GLY A 142 -1.03 -5.92 -11.63
CA GLY A 142 0.37 -5.84 -11.19
C GLY A 142 0.63 -6.33 -9.75
N ASN A 143 1.58 -5.69 -9.07
CA ASN A 143 1.94 -6.03 -7.68
C ASN A 143 0.82 -5.79 -6.65
N PRO A 144 0.01 -4.71 -6.75
CA PRO A 144 -1.13 -4.51 -5.85
C PRO A 144 -2.11 -5.69 -5.86
N SER A 145 -2.46 -6.19 -7.05
CA SER A 145 -3.38 -7.32 -7.21
C SER A 145 -2.85 -8.60 -6.56
N LYS A 146 -1.57 -8.95 -6.78
CA LYS A 146 -0.92 -10.09 -6.12
C LYS A 146 -0.93 -9.97 -4.60
N SER A 147 -0.61 -8.77 -4.09
CA SER A 147 -0.59 -8.49 -2.66
C SER A 147 -1.98 -8.67 -2.02
N MET A 148 -3.05 -8.29 -2.74
CA MET A 148 -4.43 -8.49 -2.26
C MET A 148 -4.84 -9.97 -2.24
N ALA A 149 -4.38 -10.77 -3.20
CA ALA A 149 -4.64 -12.20 -3.24
C ALA A 149 -3.93 -12.96 -2.10
N GLU A 150 -2.66 -12.62 -1.84
CA GLU A 150 -1.89 -13.14 -0.71
C GLU A 150 -2.54 -12.75 0.63
N LEU A 151 -2.91 -11.47 0.77
CA LEU A 151 -3.59 -10.98 1.96
C LEU A 151 -4.91 -11.70 2.21
N HIS A 152 -5.71 -11.91 1.16
CA HIS A 152 -6.96 -12.65 1.24
C HIS A 152 -6.75 -14.10 1.71
N SER A 153 -5.65 -14.74 1.30
CA SER A 153 -5.30 -16.10 1.73
C SER A 153 -4.97 -16.15 3.22
N LEU A 154 -4.25 -15.14 3.74
CA LEU A 154 -3.95 -14.99 5.16
C LEU A 154 -5.20 -14.72 6.00
N MET A 155 -6.10 -13.87 5.49
CA MET A 155 -7.38 -13.58 6.13
C MET A 155 -8.27 -14.82 6.21
N ARG A 156 -8.33 -15.63 5.14
CA ARG A 156 -9.08 -16.90 5.13
C ARG A 156 -8.55 -17.90 6.15
N ASN A 157 -7.24 -17.91 6.38
CA ASN A 157 -6.62 -18.76 7.40
C ASN A 157 -6.72 -18.16 8.81
N HIS A 158 -7.41 -17.03 8.98
CA HIS A 158 -7.52 -16.27 10.23
C HIS A 158 -6.17 -15.94 10.88
N SER A 159 -5.08 -15.88 10.10
CA SER A 159 -3.74 -15.57 10.63
C SER A 159 -3.53 -14.08 10.85
N ILE A 160 -4.34 -13.23 10.20
CA ILE A 160 -4.28 -11.77 10.28
C ILE A 160 -5.71 -11.20 10.38
N HIS A 161 -5.88 -10.17 11.22
CA HIS A 161 -7.13 -9.41 11.31
C HIS A 161 -7.35 -8.51 10.08
N VAL A 162 -8.61 -8.24 9.73
CA VAL A 162 -8.98 -7.34 8.63
C VAL A 162 -8.27 -5.97 8.79
N PRO A 163 -7.42 -5.56 7.82
CA PRO A 163 -6.71 -4.28 7.91
C PRO A 163 -7.62 -3.10 7.60
N SER A 164 -7.28 -1.93 8.14
CA SER A 164 -7.97 -0.67 7.82
C SER A 164 -7.73 -0.25 6.35
N PRO A 165 -8.62 0.56 5.73
CA PRO A 165 -8.48 0.99 4.33
C PRO A 165 -7.13 1.67 4.04
N LEU A 166 -6.63 2.48 4.99
CA LEU A 166 -5.35 3.17 4.84
C LEU A 166 -4.16 2.19 4.92
N ARG A 167 -4.27 1.11 5.72
CA ARG A 167 -3.26 0.06 5.78
C ARG A 167 -3.23 -0.75 4.49
N LEU A 168 -4.40 -1.08 3.92
CA LEU A 168 -4.53 -1.70 2.60
C LEU A 168 -3.86 -0.87 1.51
N LEU A 169 -4.08 0.45 1.50
CA LEU A 169 -3.43 1.33 0.53
C LEU A 169 -1.91 1.35 0.65
N ARG A 170 -1.35 1.26 1.86
CA ARG A 170 0.10 1.17 2.05
C ARG A 170 0.67 -0.15 1.51
N LEU A 171 -0.02 -1.26 1.76
CA LEU A 171 0.32 -2.59 1.23
C LEU A 171 0.26 -2.61 -0.30
N ALA A 172 -0.83 -2.10 -0.89
CA ALA A 172 -1.01 -2.00 -2.33
C ALA A 172 0.12 -1.22 -3.01
N ASN A 173 0.61 -0.14 -2.38
CA ASN A 173 1.70 0.67 -2.90
C ASN A 173 3.11 0.08 -2.65
N GLY A 174 3.21 -1.13 -2.08
CA GLY A 174 4.49 -1.77 -1.77
C GLY A 174 5.29 -1.05 -0.69
N LYS A 175 4.66 -0.15 0.09
CA LYS A 175 5.31 0.46 1.25
C LYS A 175 5.34 -0.59 2.35
N ARG A 176 6.54 -1.08 2.66
CA ARG A 176 6.78 -2.07 3.71
C ARG A 176 6.08 -1.63 4.98
N CYS A 177 5.17 -2.46 5.41
CA CYS A 177 4.45 -2.30 6.65
C CYS A 177 5.32 -2.96 7.73
N GLU A 178 5.85 -2.17 8.65
CA GLU A 178 6.79 -2.64 9.70
C GLU A 178 6.18 -3.58 10.75
N PHE A 179 4.90 -3.91 10.59
CA PHE A 179 4.14 -4.84 11.44
C PHE A 179 3.21 -5.65 10.56
N CYS A 180 3.74 -6.75 10.02
CA CYS A 180 3.07 -7.96 9.56
C CYS A 180 4.08 -9.09 9.75
#